data_AF-A0A379Z9Y7-F1
#
_entry.id   AF-A0A379Z9Y7-F1
#
_cell.length_a   1.000
_cell.length_b   1.000
_cell.length_c   1.000
_cell.angle_alpha   90.00
_cell.angle_beta   90.00
_cell.angle_gamma   90.00
#
_symmetry.space_group_name_H-M   'P 1'
#
loop_
_entity.id
_entity.type
_entity.pdbx_description
1 polymer ?
#
loop_
_entity_poly.entity_id
_entity_poly.type
_entity_poly.pdbx_seq_one_letter_code
_entity_poly.pdbx_strand_id
1 'polypeptide(L)'
;MSNKAGPHNGPHPQSQGAASPSRRRLLQGLGLGALALGGSRLAQAAGNAAEPLATPQDERWQKQPFYGRHQAGVLTPQQAAMMLVAFDVLATDKAGLERLFRLLTDRIAFLTHGGKAPEVDAKLPPLDSGIMGPEIYPDNLTITVSVGASLFDERFGLQAQKPLRLQKMTRFPNDALDAALCHGDLLLQICANTNETVIHALRDIIKHSPDLLSVRWKREGFISAHAARSKGKETPINLLGFKDGTANPKTDDKPLMDKVVWVGDNVGEPAWTAGGSYQAARIIRFRVEFWDRTPLQEQETIFGREKHSGAPLGMKHEHDEPDYANDPDGKVIRWMRTSGWLTLARRKAKAT
;
A
#
# COMPACT_ATOMS: atom_id res chain seq x y z
N MET A 1 8.82 32.85 -7.98
CA MET A 1 7.43 32.79 -8.46
C MET A 1 7.36 31.76 -9.59
N SER A 2 6.43 30.82 -9.47
CA SER A 2 6.17 29.69 -10.37
C SER A 2 5.92 30.07 -11.82
N ASN A 3 6.27 29.18 -12.75
CA ASN A 3 5.24 28.38 -13.43
C ASN A 3 5.81 27.19 -14.20
N LYS A 4 5.24 26.01 -13.91
CA LYS A 4 5.37 24.76 -14.66
C LYS A 4 4.49 24.83 -15.91
N ALA A 5 4.91 24.18 -17.00
CA ALA A 5 4.01 23.73 -18.05
C ALA A 5 4.41 22.29 -18.44
N GLY A 6 3.54 21.34 -18.09
CA GLY A 6 3.55 19.99 -18.67
C GLY A 6 2.86 19.99 -20.04
N PRO A 7 3.03 18.94 -20.85
CA PRO A 7 2.55 18.93 -22.23
C PRO A 7 1.02 18.78 -22.30
N HIS A 8 0.39 19.71 -23.01
CA HIS A 8 -1.01 19.62 -23.42
C HIS A 8 -1.14 18.80 -24.71
N ASN A 9 -2.20 17.99 -24.76
CA ASN A 9 -2.85 17.38 -25.94
C ASN A 9 -2.35 15.99 -26.38
N GLY A 10 -3.12 14.97 -25.97
CA GLY A 10 -3.15 13.64 -26.60
C GLY A 10 -3.90 13.64 -27.95
N PRO A 11 -3.92 12.52 -28.68
CA PRO A 11 -4.12 12.55 -30.12
C PRO A 11 -5.61 12.53 -30.50
N HIS A 12 -6.09 13.64 -31.07
CA HIS A 12 -7.20 13.65 -32.02
C HIS A 12 -6.66 14.00 -33.42
N PRO A 13 -7.12 13.34 -34.49
CA PRO A 13 -6.51 13.49 -35.81
C PRO A 13 -6.99 14.76 -36.53
N GLN A 14 -6.06 15.62 -36.94
CA GLN A 14 -6.31 16.65 -37.95
C GLN A 14 -5.75 16.19 -39.30
N SER A 15 -6.60 16.25 -40.31
CA SER A 15 -6.33 15.79 -41.67
C SER A 15 -5.53 16.79 -42.50
N GLN A 16 -4.45 16.27 -43.10
CA GLN A 16 -3.83 16.57 -44.40
C GLN A 16 -3.25 17.97 -44.72
N GLY A 17 -1.97 17.93 -45.11
CA GLY A 17 -1.26 18.98 -45.86
C GLY A 17 0.23 18.66 -45.95
N ALA A 18 0.62 17.87 -46.96
CA ALA A 18 1.96 17.33 -47.17
C ALA A 18 3.02 18.38 -47.59
N ALA A 19 4.28 18.17 -47.20
CA ALA A 19 5.42 17.92 -48.12
C ALA A 19 6.76 17.95 -47.37
N SER A 20 7.46 16.81 -47.37
CA SER A 20 8.90 16.71 -47.09
C SER A 20 9.65 16.74 -48.42
N PRO A 21 10.85 17.36 -48.50
CA PRO A 21 12.08 16.55 -48.64
C PRO A 21 13.26 17.19 -47.87
N SER A 22 13.99 16.48 -47.00
CA SER A 22 15.03 15.47 -47.25
C SER A 22 16.45 15.99 -46.91
N ARG A 23 17.07 15.23 -46.00
CA ARG A 23 18.50 15.06 -45.65
C ARG A 23 19.54 15.71 -46.59
N ARG A 24 20.50 16.45 -46.02
CA ARG A 24 21.96 16.15 -46.07
C ARG A 24 22.82 17.27 -45.48
N ARG A 25 23.95 16.81 -44.91
CA ARG A 25 25.24 17.47 -44.67
C ARG A 25 25.37 18.28 -43.38
N LEU A 26 26.09 17.77 -42.38
CA LEU A 26 27.55 17.53 -42.32
C LEU A 26 28.28 18.81 -41.90
N LEU A 27 28.62 18.82 -40.62
CA LEU A 27 29.87 19.33 -40.03
C LEU A 27 30.81 20.06 -41.01
N GLN A 28 30.93 21.37 -40.81
CA GLN A 28 32.15 22.11 -41.12
C GLN A 28 32.50 22.94 -39.89
N GLY A 29 33.48 22.46 -39.12
CA GLY A 29 34.27 23.31 -38.26
C GLY A 29 35.37 23.98 -39.08
N LEU A 30 35.69 25.22 -38.74
CA LEU A 30 37.01 25.85 -38.69
C LEU A 30 36.85 27.37 -38.74
N GLY A 31 37.45 28.06 -37.78
CA GLY A 31 37.47 29.52 -37.73
C GLY A 31 38.22 30.03 -36.51
N LEU A 32 39.52 29.76 -36.44
CA LEU A 32 40.47 30.45 -35.57
C LEU A 32 40.43 31.95 -35.88
N GLY A 33 40.18 32.79 -34.86
CA GLY A 33 40.15 34.25 -34.96
C GLY A 33 40.73 34.92 -33.71
N ALA A 34 41.79 35.68 -33.92
CA ALA A 34 42.73 36.26 -32.96
C ALA A 34 42.17 37.23 -31.88
N LEU A 35 42.78 37.12 -30.69
CA LEU A 35 43.32 38.18 -29.82
C LEU A 35 42.70 39.60 -29.88
N ALA A 36 42.08 40.01 -28.77
CA ALA A 36 42.05 41.41 -28.33
C ALA A 36 42.26 41.48 -26.80
N LEU A 37 43.27 42.26 -26.42
CA LEU A 37 43.74 42.54 -25.07
C LEU A 37 42.72 43.40 -24.29
N GLY A 38 42.49 43.08 -23.02
CA GLY A 38 41.81 44.01 -22.11
C GLY A 38 41.48 43.44 -20.72
N GLY A 39 42.13 43.99 -19.68
CA GLY A 39 41.51 44.19 -18.37
C GLY A 39 41.47 43.01 -17.40
N SER A 40 42.47 42.95 -16.52
CA SER A 40 42.34 42.74 -15.06
C SER A 40 41.09 42.02 -14.53
N ARG A 41 41.29 40.79 -14.04
CA ARG A 41 40.96 40.32 -12.67
C ARG A 41 41.39 38.86 -12.52
N LEU A 42 42.43 38.63 -11.72
CA LEU A 42 42.68 37.33 -11.10
C LEU A 42 41.53 37.07 -10.11
N ALA A 43 40.43 36.49 -10.60
CA ALA A 43 39.47 35.84 -9.72
C ALA A 43 40.06 34.46 -9.40
N GLN A 44 40.61 34.31 -8.19
CA GLN A 44 40.70 32.99 -7.57
C GLN A 44 39.30 32.40 -7.61
N ALA A 45 39.09 31.41 -8.47
CA ALA A 45 37.96 30.52 -8.34
C ALA A 45 38.19 29.74 -7.04
N ALA A 46 37.73 30.31 -5.94
CA ALA A 46 37.48 29.57 -4.72
C ALA A 46 36.68 28.35 -5.15
N GLY A 47 37.27 27.17 -4.96
CA GLY A 47 36.61 25.91 -5.17
C GLY A 47 35.40 25.87 -4.26
N ASN A 48 34.24 26.29 -4.78
CA ASN A 48 32.98 25.73 -4.38
C ASN A 48 33.05 24.28 -4.86
N ALA A 49 33.71 23.44 -4.07
CA ALA A 49 33.38 22.03 -4.02
C ALA A 49 31.87 22.01 -3.88
N ALA A 50 31.19 21.69 -4.97
CA ALA A 50 29.78 21.39 -4.92
C ALA A 50 29.65 20.35 -3.80
N GLU A 51 28.94 20.70 -2.73
CA GLU A 51 28.41 19.74 -1.79
C GLU A 51 27.93 18.56 -2.63
N PRO A 52 28.46 17.33 -2.43
CA PRO A 52 28.05 16.21 -3.23
C PRO A 52 26.53 16.11 -3.09
N LEU A 53 25.83 16.40 -4.19
CA LEU A 53 24.40 16.13 -4.31
C LEU A 53 24.23 14.72 -3.78
N ALA A 54 23.55 14.58 -2.63
CA ALA A 54 23.37 13.31 -1.96
C ALA A 54 22.98 12.30 -3.04
N THR A 55 23.85 11.33 -3.29
CA THR A 55 23.62 10.32 -4.32
C THR A 55 22.25 9.74 -4.04
N PRO A 56 21.31 9.70 -5.00
CA PRO A 56 19.99 9.14 -4.75
C PRO A 56 20.17 7.77 -4.12
N GLN A 57 19.78 7.63 -2.85
CA GLN A 57 19.86 6.36 -2.17
C GLN A 57 18.99 5.39 -2.97
N ASP A 58 19.58 4.28 -3.40
CA ASP A 58 18.88 3.27 -4.18
C ASP A 58 17.62 2.82 -3.42
N GLU A 59 16.45 3.20 -3.96
CA GLU A 59 15.15 3.02 -3.31
C GLU A 59 14.85 1.55 -3.00
N ARG A 60 15.48 0.62 -3.74
CA ARG A 60 15.41 -0.83 -3.50
C ARG A 60 15.89 -1.21 -2.10
N TRP A 61 16.78 -0.42 -1.49
CA TRP A 61 17.29 -0.65 -0.14
C TRP A 61 16.49 0.03 0.97
N GLN A 62 15.34 0.66 0.65
CA GLN A 62 14.45 1.18 1.67
C GLN A 62 13.92 0.03 2.55
N LYS A 63 13.97 0.20 3.87
CA LYS A 63 13.57 -0.82 4.86
C LYS A 63 12.44 -0.31 5.73
N GLN A 64 11.64 -1.26 6.22
CA GLN A 64 10.71 -1.04 7.33
C GLN A 64 11.16 -1.88 8.53
N PRO A 65 11.09 -1.36 9.77
CA PRO A 65 11.40 -2.16 10.94
C PRO A 65 10.47 -3.36 11.05
N PHE A 66 11.03 -4.55 11.16
CA PHE A 66 10.26 -5.76 11.46
C PHE A 66 9.91 -5.86 12.94
N TYR A 67 10.91 -5.68 13.81
CA TYR A 67 10.71 -5.69 15.26
C TYR A 67 10.14 -4.37 15.76
N GLY A 68 9.12 -4.46 16.61
CA GLY A 68 8.48 -3.33 17.24
C GLY A 68 7.31 -3.79 18.12
N ARG A 69 6.69 -2.83 18.83
CA ARG A 69 5.47 -3.10 19.62
C ARG A 69 4.30 -3.54 18.75
N HIS A 70 4.23 -3.00 17.53
CA HIS A 70 3.19 -3.30 16.55
C HIS A 70 3.85 -3.82 15.27
N GLN A 71 3.18 -4.76 14.59
CA GLN A 71 3.62 -5.21 13.28
C GLN A 71 3.59 -4.04 12.27
N ALA A 72 4.61 -3.98 11.41
CA ALA A 72 4.61 -3.09 10.25
C ALA A 72 3.48 -3.46 9.26
N GLY A 73 3.13 -2.52 8.37
CA GLY A 73 2.05 -2.70 7.39
C GLY A 73 0.66 -2.29 7.88
N VAL A 74 0.52 -1.86 9.14
CA VAL A 74 -0.73 -1.28 9.68
C VAL A 74 -0.74 0.24 9.58
N LEU A 75 0.24 0.90 10.22
CA LEU A 75 0.41 2.36 10.15
C LEU A 75 1.53 2.80 9.20
N THR A 76 2.25 1.83 8.62
CA THR A 76 3.26 2.10 7.59
C THR A 76 2.60 2.83 6.41
N PRO A 77 3.23 3.89 5.86
CA PRO A 77 2.72 4.55 4.66
C PRO A 77 2.50 3.56 3.52
N GLN A 78 1.38 3.72 2.80
CA GLN A 78 0.96 2.80 1.75
C GLN A 78 2.04 2.64 0.67
N GLN A 79 2.39 1.38 0.37
CA GLN A 79 3.29 1.03 -0.71
C GLN A 79 2.53 0.81 -2.03
N ALA A 80 3.25 0.82 -3.16
CA ALA A 80 2.62 0.80 -4.48
C ALA A 80 2.02 -0.57 -4.85
N ALA A 81 2.59 -1.66 -4.32
CA ALA A 81 2.14 -3.03 -4.56
C ALA A 81 1.71 -3.70 -3.26
N MET A 82 0.66 -4.53 -3.34
CA MET A 82 0.14 -5.30 -2.22
C MET A 82 -0.37 -6.67 -2.67
N MET A 83 -0.24 -7.66 -1.81
CA MET A 83 -0.92 -8.94 -1.93
C MET A 83 -1.49 -9.39 -0.58
N LEU A 84 -2.78 -9.73 -0.58
CA LEU A 84 -3.43 -10.48 0.50
C LEU A 84 -3.42 -11.96 0.14
N VAL A 85 -2.92 -12.81 1.04
CA VAL A 85 -2.89 -14.26 0.85
C VAL A 85 -3.42 -14.94 2.10
N ALA A 86 -4.57 -15.59 1.96
CA ALA A 86 -5.11 -16.42 3.03
C ALA A 86 -4.63 -17.86 2.86
N PHE A 87 -4.34 -18.48 3.99
CA PHE A 87 -3.87 -19.85 4.09
C PHE A 87 -4.75 -20.66 5.02
N ASP A 88 -4.87 -21.95 4.70
CA ASP A 88 -5.28 -22.98 5.64
C ASP A 88 -4.02 -23.59 6.26
N VAL A 89 -3.99 -23.76 7.59
CA VAL A 89 -2.84 -24.30 8.32
C VAL A 89 -2.89 -25.83 8.31
N LEU A 90 -1.81 -26.44 7.82
CA LEU A 90 -1.66 -27.89 7.68
C LEU A 90 -1.06 -28.57 8.92
N ALA A 91 -0.49 -27.79 9.85
CA ALA A 91 0.00 -28.31 11.11
C ALA A 91 -1.14 -29.02 11.87
N THR A 92 -0.87 -30.21 12.41
CA THR A 92 -1.87 -31.04 13.08
C THR A 92 -1.84 -30.93 14.60
N ASP A 93 -0.84 -30.22 15.15
CA ASP A 93 -0.68 -30.03 16.58
C ASP A 93 -0.04 -28.67 16.92
N LYS A 94 0.01 -28.36 18.22
CA LYS A 94 0.56 -27.11 18.73
C LYS A 94 2.06 -26.93 18.42
N ALA A 95 2.83 -28.01 18.36
CA ALA A 95 4.26 -27.95 18.07
C ALA A 95 4.52 -27.58 16.61
N GLY A 96 3.72 -28.11 15.68
CA GLY A 96 3.72 -27.71 14.28
C GLY A 96 3.29 -26.26 14.07
N LEU A 97 2.29 -25.79 14.82
CA LEU A 97 1.88 -24.38 14.79
C LEU A 97 2.98 -23.45 15.33
N GLU A 98 3.68 -23.84 16.41
CA GLU A 98 4.84 -23.10 16.91
C GLU A 98 5.96 -23.05 15.86
N ARG A 99 6.26 -24.19 15.21
CA ARG A 99 7.25 -24.26 14.11
C ARG A 99 6.88 -23.31 12.98
N LEU A 100 5.60 -23.26 12.60
CA LEU A 100 5.11 -22.33 11.59
C LEU A 100 5.36 -20.87 11.97
N PHE A 101 5.00 -20.44 13.18
CA PHE A 101 5.20 -19.04 13.57
C PHE A 101 6.67 -18.65 13.71
N ARG A 102 7.53 -19.56 14.19
CA ARG A 102 8.99 -19.34 14.21
C ARG A 102 9.53 -19.19 12.79
N LEU A 103 9.14 -20.09 11.90
CA LEU A 103 9.53 -20.02 10.50
C LEU A 103 9.09 -18.71 9.84
N LEU A 104 7.82 -18.32 9.98
CA LEU A 104 7.32 -17.06 9.45
C LEU A 104 8.11 -15.87 10.01
N THR A 105 8.40 -15.87 11.31
CA THR A 105 9.20 -14.81 11.97
C THR A 105 10.58 -14.69 11.32
N ASP A 106 11.28 -15.81 11.17
CA ASP A 106 12.64 -15.84 10.60
C ASP A 106 12.65 -15.39 9.14
N ARG A 107 11.69 -15.89 8.33
CA ARG A 107 11.59 -15.51 6.91
C ARG A 107 11.23 -14.04 6.75
N ILE A 108 10.25 -13.53 7.50
CA ILE A 108 9.84 -12.13 7.41
C ILE A 108 10.98 -11.20 7.86
N ALA A 109 11.69 -11.54 8.95
CA ALA A 109 12.83 -10.76 9.41
C ALA A 109 13.92 -10.66 8.33
N PHE A 110 14.24 -11.78 7.66
CA PHE A 110 15.19 -11.80 6.56
C PHE A 110 14.72 -10.97 5.36
N LEU A 111 13.50 -11.23 4.86
CA LEU A 111 12.99 -10.60 3.64
C LEU A 111 12.83 -9.08 3.79
N THR A 112 12.38 -8.61 4.95
CA THR A 112 12.21 -7.17 5.23
C THR A 112 13.54 -6.45 5.49
N HIS A 113 14.59 -7.19 5.85
CA HIS A 113 15.95 -6.66 5.95
C HIS A 113 16.68 -6.67 4.60
N GLY A 114 16.41 -7.68 3.77
CA GLY A 114 17.17 -8.00 2.56
C GLY A 114 18.55 -8.59 2.86
N GLY A 115 19.34 -8.83 1.82
CA GLY A 115 20.70 -9.37 1.95
C GLY A 115 21.10 -10.24 0.77
N LYS A 116 22.15 -11.03 0.92
CA LYS A 116 22.53 -12.02 -0.10
C LYS A 116 21.58 -13.21 -0.05
N ALA A 117 21.21 -13.73 -1.22
CA ALA A 117 20.52 -15.00 -1.31
C ALA A 117 21.38 -16.11 -0.65
N PRO A 118 20.80 -17.01 0.15
CA PRO A 118 21.57 -18.06 0.81
C PRO A 118 22.28 -18.96 -0.21
N GLU A 119 23.59 -19.16 0.00
CA GLU A 119 24.38 -20.10 -0.80
C GLU A 119 24.05 -21.55 -0.39
N VAL A 120 24.02 -22.45 -1.38
CA VAL A 120 23.85 -23.89 -1.17
C VAL A 120 24.78 -24.67 -2.07
N ASP A 121 25.02 -25.93 -1.69
CA ASP A 121 25.70 -26.90 -2.56
C ASP A 121 24.98 -26.96 -3.92
N ALA A 122 25.74 -26.88 -5.01
CA ALA A 122 25.24 -26.89 -6.38
C ALA A 122 24.44 -28.15 -6.74
N LYS A 123 24.53 -29.22 -5.94
CA LYS A 123 23.76 -30.46 -6.09
C LYS A 123 22.36 -30.39 -5.47
N LEU A 124 22.08 -29.38 -4.64
CA LEU A 124 20.80 -29.20 -3.98
C LEU A 124 19.96 -28.14 -4.71
N PRO A 125 18.62 -28.17 -4.57
CA PRO A 125 17.78 -27.07 -5.03
C PRO A 125 18.22 -25.76 -4.37
N PRO A 126 18.22 -24.62 -5.11
CA PRO A 126 18.52 -23.32 -4.51
C PRO A 126 17.52 -23.04 -3.38
N LEU A 127 17.91 -22.30 -2.33
CA LEU A 127 16.99 -21.91 -1.26
C LEU A 127 16.11 -20.72 -1.68
N ASP A 128 16.65 -19.79 -2.46
CA ASP A 128 15.90 -18.68 -3.03
C ASP A 128 15.23 -19.04 -4.37
N SER A 129 14.28 -18.22 -4.81
CA SER A 129 13.64 -18.36 -6.12
C SER A 129 14.45 -17.80 -7.29
N GLY A 130 15.41 -16.92 -7.00
CA GLY A 130 16.25 -16.22 -7.97
C GLY A 130 15.60 -14.98 -8.60
N ILE A 131 14.33 -14.66 -8.29
CA ILE A 131 13.61 -13.54 -8.93
C ILE A 131 14.35 -12.20 -8.74
N MET A 132 14.95 -11.99 -7.57
CA MET A 132 15.66 -10.76 -7.23
C MET A 132 17.14 -10.77 -7.65
N GLY A 133 17.63 -11.90 -8.19
CA GLY A 133 19.06 -12.13 -8.40
C GLY A 133 19.79 -12.51 -7.11
N PRO A 134 21.13 -12.32 -7.04
CA PRO A 134 21.94 -12.74 -5.89
C PRO A 134 21.75 -11.84 -4.65
N GLU A 135 21.22 -10.64 -4.84
CA GLU A 135 20.89 -9.70 -3.76
C GLU A 135 19.38 -9.57 -3.67
N ILE A 136 18.85 -9.88 -2.50
CA ILE A 136 17.44 -9.73 -2.15
C ILE A 136 17.27 -8.34 -1.55
N TYR A 137 16.59 -7.48 -2.29
CA TYR A 137 16.30 -6.12 -1.87
C TYR A 137 15.04 -6.08 -1.00
N PRO A 138 15.05 -5.32 0.11
CA PRO A 138 13.87 -5.19 0.98
C PRO A 138 12.77 -4.36 0.32
N ASP A 139 13.08 -3.37 -0.51
CA ASP A 139 12.12 -2.59 -1.31
C ASP A 139 10.87 -2.11 -0.54
N ASN A 140 11.10 -1.57 0.66
CA ASN A 140 10.08 -1.07 1.58
C ASN A 140 9.05 -2.15 1.98
N LEU A 141 9.45 -3.43 1.95
CA LEU A 141 8.62 -4.59 2.24
C LEU A 141 8.13 -4.58 3.68
N THR A 142 6.85 -4.87 3.84
CA THR A 142 6.23 -5.25 5.10
C THR A 142 5.42 -6.52 4.87
N ILE A 143 5.49 -7.46 5.83
CA ILE A 143 4.63 -8.63 5.87
C ILE A 143 3.92 -8.63 7.22
N THR A 144 2.60 -8.46 7.20
CA THR A 144 1.75 -8.48 8.40
C THR A 144 1.07 -9.84 8.50
N VAL A 145 1.21 -10.50 9.65
CA VAL A 145 0.58 -11.79 9.94
C VAL A 145 -0.68 -11.57 10.77
N SER A 146 -1.81 -12.07 10.27
CA SER A 146 -3.11 -12.06 10.94
C SER A 146 -3.64 -13.49 11.07
N VAL A 147 -4.32 -13.79 12.17
CA VAL A 147 -4.93 -15.12 12.41
C VAL A 147 -6.44 -15.07 12.30
N GLY A 148 -7.01 -16.07 11.63
CA GLY A 148 -8.44 -16.21 11.41
C GLY A 148 -9.15 -16.91 12.57
N ALA A 149 -10.48 -16.77 12.62
CA ALA A 149 -11.30 -17.39 13.66
C ALA A 149 -11.24 -18.93 13.66
N SER A 150 -10.93 -19.56 12.51
CA SER A 150 -10.81 -21.02 12.37
C SER A 150 -9.52 -21.59 12.97
N LEU A 151 -8.47 -20.78 13.18
CA LEU A 151 -7.25 -21.22 13.87
C LEU A 151 -7.51 -21.59 15.35
N PHE A 152 -8.61 -21.09 15.91
CA PHE A 152 -9.00 -21.32 17.31
C PHE A 152 -10.05 -22.44 17.44
N ASP A 153 -10.01 -23.43 16.56
CA ASP A 153 -10.76 -24.68 16.70
C ASP A 153 -10.01 -25.67 17.63
N GLU A 154 -10.41 -26.94 17.60
CA GLU A 154 -9.85 -27.99 18.44
C GLU A 154 -8.42 -28.44 18.12
N ARG A 155 -7.86 -28.11 16.94
CA ARG A 155 -6.57 -28.64 16.48
C ARG A 155 -5.41 -28.34 17.43
N PHE A 156 -5.44 -27.16 18.07
CA PHE A 156 -4.28 -26.63 18.81
C PHE A 156 -4.53 -26.38 20.29
N GLY A 157 -5.75 -26.62 20.78
CA GLY A 157 -6.12 -26.34 22.18
C GLY A 157 -6.09 -24.85 22.52
N LEU A 158 -6.40 -23.97 21.56
CA LEU A 158 -6.30 -22.51 21.70
C LEU A 158 -7.65 -21.82 21.92
N GLN A 159 -8.76 -22.54 22.05
CA GLN A 159 -10.11 -21.97 22.09
C GLN A 159 -10.27 -20.90 23.20
N ALA A 160 -9.67 -21.13 24.38
CA ALA A 160 -9.68 -20.18 25.49
C ALA A 160 -8.85 -18.91 25.24
N GLN A 161 -7.98 -18.92 24.21
CA GLN A 161 -7.14 -17.79 23.81
C GLN A 161 -7.72 -17.02 22.62
N LYS A 162 -8.89 -17.41 22.11
CA LYS A 162 -9.54 -16.72 21.00
C LYS A 162 -9.89 -15.29 21.40
N PRO A 163 -9.48 -14.27 20.61
CA PRO A 163 -9.85 -12.88 20.87
C PRO A 163 -11.38 -12.70 20.85
N LEU A 164 -11.92 -11.93 21.79
CA LEU A 164 -13.35 -11.83 22.06
C LEU A 164 -14.15 -11.31 20.87
N ARG A 165 -13.55 -10.42 20.06
CA ARG A 165 -14.20 -9.83 18.88
C ARG A 165 -13.85 -10.55 17.58
N LEU A 166 -13.00 -11.57 17.63
CA LEU A 166 -12.65 -12.37 16.46
C LEU A 166 -13.80 -13.31 16.10
N GLN A 167 -14.39 -13.07 14.93
CA GLN A 167 -15.49 -13.89 14.42
C GLN A 167 -15.33 -14.20 12.94
N LYS A 168 -15.96 -15.28 12.50
CA LYS A 168 -16.10 -15.56 11.08
C LYS A 168 -16.96 -14.46 10.46
N MET A 169 -16.49 -13.86 9.37
CA MET A 169 -17.26 -12.84 8.66
C MET A 169 -18.62 -13.39 8.24
N THR A 170 -19.68 -12.69 8.63
CA THR A 170 -21.05 -13.01 8.23
C THR A 170 -21.41 -12.31 6.93
N ARG A 171 -22.47 -12.79 6.27
CA ARG A 171 -23.02 -12.16 5.08
C ARG A 171 -23.71 -10.85 5.44
N PHE A 172 -23.47 -9.81 4.65
CA PHE A 172 -24.20 -8.54 4.69
C PHE A 172 -25.19 -8.43 3.51
N PRO A 173 -26.19 -7.54 3.58
CA PRO A 173 -26.95 -7.15 2.39
C PRO A 173 -26.02 -6.70 1.27
N ASN A 174 -26.35 -7.07 0.02
CA ASN A 174 -25.54 -6.86 -1.19
C ASN A 174 -24.25 -7.72 -1.28
N ASP A 175 -24.04 -8.66 -0.36
CA ASP A 175 -22.95 -9.62 -0.49
C ASP A 175 -23.27 -10.72 -1.51
N ALA A 176 -22.34 -10.89 -2.44
CA ALA A 176 -22.20 -12.04 -3.33
C ALA A 176 -20.88 -12.76 -3.02
N LEU A 177 -20.79 -13.36 -1.82
CA LEU A 177 -19.57 -14.01 -1.35
C LEU A 177 -19.29 -15.29 -2.15
N ASP A 178 -18.07 -15.41 -2.66
CA ASP A 178 -17.50 -16.67 -3.13
C ASP A 178 -16.80 -17.36 -1.95
N ALA A 179 -17.26 -18.56 -1.58
CA ALA A 179 -16.72 -19.31 -0.45
C ALA A 179 -15.22 -19.65 -0.61
N ALA A 180 -14.74 -19.79 -1.85
CA ALA A 180 -13.31 -20.01 -2.14
C ALA A 180 -12.46 -18.78 -1.84
N LEU A 181 -13.05 -17.58 -1.86
CA LEU A 181 -12.39 -16.30 -1.58
C LEU A 181 -12.65 -15.77 -0.17
N CYS A 182 -13.19 -16.61 0.72
CA CYS A 182 -13.54 -16.23 2.07
C CYS A 182 -12.70 -16.99 3.10
N HIS A 183 -12.40 -16.29 4.20
CA HIS A 183 -11.80 -16.85 5.41
C HIS A 183 -10.39 -17.43 5.18
N GLY A 184 -9.95 -18.30 6.08
CA GLY A 184 -8.60 -18.84 6.18
C GLY A 184 -8.16 -18.83 7.64
N ASP A 185 -7.26 -19.74 8.00
CA ASP A 185 -6.65 -19.83 9.32
C ASP A 185 -5.64 -18.71 9.57
N LEU A 186 -4.95 -18.28 8.52
CA LEU A 186 -3.91 -17.26 8.56
C LEU A 186 -4.00 -16.36 7.32
N LEU A 187 -3.77 -15.07 7.48
CA LEU A 187 -3.73 -14.09 6.41
C LEU A 187 -2.39 -13.37 6.45
N LEU A 188 -1.69 -13.35 5.31
CA LEU A 188 -0.53 -12.50 5.09
C LEU A 188 -0.94 -11.29 4.25
N GLN A 189 -0.65 -10.10 4.76
CA GLN A 189 -0.64 -8.87 3.97
C GLN A 189 0.82 -8.54 3.62
N ILE A 190 1.16 -8.62 2.34
CA ILE A 190 2.51 -8.40 1.82
C ILE A 190 2.47 -7.11 1.01
N CYS A 191 3.19 -6.07 1.42
CA CYS A 191 3.22 -4.78 0.72
C CYS A 191 4.67 -4.38 0.45
N ALA A 192 4.97 -3.87 -0.75
CA ALA A 192 6.30 -3.37 -1.15
C ALA A 192 6.14 -2.31 -2.24
N ASN A 193 7.24 -1.66 -2.65
CA ASN A 193 7.16 -0.68 -3.74
C ASN A 193 6.97 -1.35 -5.12
N THR A 194 7.32 -2.63 -5.28
CA THR A 194 7.20 -3.36 -6.54
C THR A 194 6.48 -4.70 -6.39
N ASN A 195 5.83 -5.16 -7.47
CA ASN A 195 5.12 -6.44 -7.47
C ASN A 195 6.08 -7.63 -7.39
N GLU A 196 7.27 -7.48 -7.96
CA GLU A 196 8.29 -8.50 -7.99
C GLU A 196 8.77 -8.85 -6.56
N THR A 197 8.96 -7.84 -5.70
CA THR A 197 9.28 -8.05 -4.27
C THR A 197 8.15 -8.78 -3.54
N VAL A 198 6.90 -8.40 -3.80
CA VAL A 198 5.73 -9.04 -3.19
C VAL A 198 5.62 -10.51 -3.61
N ILE A 199 5.81 -10.81 -4.90
CA ILE A 199 5.78 -12.18 -5.44
C ILE A 199 6.96 -13.00 -4.90
N HIS A 200 8.15 -12.42 -4.83
CA HIS A 200 9.35 -13.05 -4.27
C HIS A 200 9.10 -13.47 -2.81
N ALA A 201 8.59 -12.56 -1.98
CA ALA A 201 8.27 -12.84 -0.59
C ALA A 201 7.25 -13.97 -0.41
N LEU A 202 6.17 -13.98 -1.22
CA LEU A 202 5.20 -15.09 -1.18
C LEU A 202 5.85 -16.43 -1.57
N ARG A 203 6.65 -16.45 -2.65
CA ARG A 203 7.32 -17.68 -3.10
C ARG A 203 8.30 -18.21 -2.06
N ASP A 204 9.02 -17.32 -1.39
CA ASP A 204 9.93 -17.68 -0.30
C ASP A 204 9.18 -18.38 0.85
N ILE A 205 8.08 -17.78 1.31
CA ILE A 205 7.27 -18.34 2.40
C ILE A 205 6.73 -19.73 2.01
N ILE A 206 6.07 -19.86 0.86
CA ILE A 206 5.50 -21.13 0.39
C ILE A 206 6.58 -22.22 0.27
N LYS A 207 7.76 -21.85 -0.23
CA LYS A 207 8.88 -22.77 -0.41
C LYS A 207 9.41 -23.34 0.91
N HIS A 208 9.38 -22.54 1.98
CA HIS A 208 9.85 -22.97 3.30
C HIS A 208 8.75 -23.61 4.15
N SER A 209 7.47 -23.49 3.79
CA SER A 209 6.34 -24.00 4.57
C SER A 209 5.42 -25.00 3.84
N PRO A 210 5.90 -25.87 2.92
CA PRO A 210 5.02 -26.70 2.10
C PRO A 210 4.21 -27.74 2.90
N ASP A 211 4.72 -28.13 4.07
CA ASP A 211 4.08 -29.04 5.03
C ASP A 211 3.21 -28.32 6.08
N LEU A 212 3.23 -26.99 6.12
CA LEU A 212 2.60 -26.19 7.19
C LEU A 212 1.50 -25.26 6.69
N LEU A 213 1.55 -24.81 5.43
CA LEU A 213 0.58 -23.87 4.86
C LEU A 213 0.10 -24.34 3.48
N SER A 214 -1.20 -24.21 3.26
CA SER A 214 -1.82 -24.31 1.93
C SER A 214 -2.46 -22.99 1.55
N VAL A 215 -2.20 -22.49 0.34
CA VAL A 215 -2.83 -21.26 -0.15
C VAL A 215 -4.32 -21.52 -0.37
N ARG A 216 -5.16 -20.76 0.33
CA ARG A 216 -6.61 -20.80 0.18
C ARG A 216 -7.08 -19.87 -0.93
N TRP A 217 -6.67 -18.61 -0.85
CA TRP A 217 -6.91 -17.61 -1.89
C TRP A 217 -5.87 -16.51 -1.83
N LYS A 218 -5.68 -15.80 -2.96
CA LYS A 218 -4.84 -14.60 -3.02
C LYS A 218 -5.50 -13.48 -3.80
N ARG A 219 -5.19 -12.24 -3.43
CA ARG A 219 -5.55 -11.04 -4.18
C ARG A 219 -4.40 -10.06 -4.22
N GLU A 220 -4.05 -9.64 -5.42
CA GLU A 220 -3.09 -8.58 -5.69
C GLU A 220 -3.83 -7.23 -5.75
N GLY A 221 -3.14 -6.18 -5.36
CA GLY A 221 -3.63 -4.81 -5.39
C GLY A 221 -2.50 -3.84 -5.65
N PHE A 222 -2.85 -2.65 -6.11
CA PHE A 222 -1.90 -1.58 -6.38
C PHE A 222 -2.52 -0.22 -6.08
N ILE A 223 -1.66 0.76 -5.87
CA ILE A 223 -1.98 2.19 -5.95
C ILE A 223 -1.01 2.86 -6.92
N SER A 224 -1.27 4.12 -7.27
CA SER A 224 -0.33 4.90 -8.08
C SER A 224 1.05 4.94 -7.42
N ALA A 225 2.09 4.60 -8.18
CA ALA A 225 3.48 4.69 -7.72
C ALA A 225 3.90 6.12 -7.35
N HIS A 226 3.21 7.15 -7.87
CA HIS A 226 3.41 8.54 -7.44
C HIS A 226 2.85 8.78 -6.04
N ALA A 227 1.62 8.34 -5.78
CA ALA A 227 0.99 8.45 -4.46
C ALA A 227 1.79 7.67 -3.40
N ALA A 228 2.24 6.45 -3.71
CA ALA A 228 3.10 5.67 -2.81
C ALA A 228 4.41 6.40 -2.47
N ARG A 229 5.09 6.97 -3.48
CA ARG A 229 6.33 7.75 -3.28
C ARG A 229 6.13 9.03 -2.47
N SER A 230 4.91 9.53 -2.36
CA SER A 230 4.58 10.67 -1.49
C SER A 230 4.70 10.36 0.00
N LYS A 231 4.74 9.06 0.38
CA LYS A 231 4.75 8.58 1.77
C LYS A 231 3.56 9.10 2.59
N GLY A 232 2.37 9.03 2.00
CA GLY A 232 1.11 9.43 2.63
C GLY A 232 0.79 10.93 2.56
N LYS A 233 1.57 11.72 1.82
CA LYS A 233 1.30 13.16 1.61
C LYS A 233 0.28 13.42 0.50
N GLU A 234 0.19 12.52 -0.47
CA GLU A 234 -0.80 12.55 -1.54
C GLU A 234 -1.80 11.42 -1.31
N THR A 235 -3.09 11.77 -1.23
CA THR A 235 -4.16 10.78 -1.12
C THR A 235 -4.27 9.99 -2.42
N PRO A 236 -4.18 8.64 -2.38
CA PRO A 236 -4.27 7.84 -3.60
C PRO A 236 -5.67 7.93 -4.21
N ILE A 237 -5.73 7.69 -5.53
CA ILE A 237 -6.98 7.63 -6.28
C ILE A 237 -7.37 6.17 -6.48
N ASN A 238 -8.62 5.82 -6.15
CA ASN A 238 -9.16 4.49 -6.37
C ASN A 238 -9.63 4.28 -7.83
N LEU A 239 -10.04 3.05 -8.17
CA LEU A 239 -10.47 2.69 -9.54
C LEU A 239 -11.77 3.38 -10.01
N LEU A 240 -12.48 4.08 -9.12
CA LEU A 240 -13.65 4.91 -9.48
C LEU A 240 -13.23 6.37 -9.79
N GLY A 241 -11.95 6.69 -9.63
CA GLY A 241 -11.36 8.00 -9.93
C GLY A 241 -11.52 9.01 -8.80
N PHE A 242 -11.75 8.57 -7.56
CA PHE A 242 -11.86 9.43 -6.38
C PHE A 242 -10.66 9.25 -5.46
N LYS A 243 -10.26 10.33 -4.77
CA LYS A 243 -9.31 10.27 -3.66
C LYS A 243 -9.87 9.40 -2.54
N ASP A 244 -9.07 8.46 -2.04
CA ASP A 244 -9.48 7.46 -1.06
C ASP A 244 -8.51 7.45 0.13
N GLY A 245 -9.04 7.70 1.33
CA GLY A 245 -8.25 7.84 2.56
C GLY A 245 -8.15 9.27 3.12
N THR A 246 -8.74 10.29 2.47
CA THR A 246 -8.74 11.71 2.90
C THR A 246 -9.16 11.90 4.37
N ALA A 247 -10.16 11.15 4.82
CA ALA A 247 -10.74 11.24 6.15
C ALA A 247 -10.19 10.19 7.13
N ASN A 248 -9.12 9.48 6.77
CA ASN A 248 -8.46 8.57 7.70
C ASN A 248 -7.86 9.36 8.88
N PRO A 249 -7.88 8.80 10.09
CA PRO A 249 -7.13 9.34 11.21
C PRO A 249 -5.67 9.58 10.83
N LYS A 250 -5.09 10.67 11.33
CA LYS A 250 -3.65 10.92 11.17
C LYS A 250 -2.89 9.85 11.94
N THR A 251 -2.00 9.14 11.26
CA THR A 251 -1.29 7.98 11.83
C THR A 251 -0.19 8.37 12.81
N ASP A 252 0.22 9.64 12.84
CA ASP A 252 1.17 10.21 13.80
C ASP A 252 0.50 10.64 15.13
N ASP A 253 -0.83 10.71 15.19
CA ASP A 253 -1.60 10.92 16.41
C ASP A 253 -1.65 9.63 17.25
N LYS A 254 -0.60 9.42 18.06
CA LYS A 254 -0.46 8.21 18.89
C LYS A 254 -1.63 7.98 19.84
N PRO A 255 -2.10 8.97 20.64
CA PRO A 255 -3.25 8.78 21.49
C PRO A 255 -4.50 8.33 20.74
N LEU A 256 -4.74 8.86 19.53
CA LEU A 256 -5.85 8.41 18.70
C LEU A 256 -5.64 6.97 18.20
N MET A 257 -4.44 6.62 17.75
CA MET A 257 -4.13 5.27 17.27
C MET A 257 -4.27 4.21 18.37
N ASP A 258 -3.80 4.51 19.57
CA ASP A 258 -3.96 3.65 20.76
C ASP A 258 -5.43 3.42 21.12
N LYS A 259 -6.30 4.38 20.80
CA LYS A 259 -7.74 4.28 21.04
C LYS A 259 -8.51 3.54 19.94
N VAL A 260 -8.12 3.70 18.67
CA VAL A 260 -8.95 3.25 17.52
C VAL A 260 -8.38 2.06 16.76
N VAL A 261 -7.06 1.86 16.76
CA VAL A 261 -6.39 0.81 16.00
C VAL A 261 -5.92 -0.33 16.90
N TRP A 262 -5.29 0.00 18.03
CA TRP A 262 -4.60 -1.00 18.85
C TRP A 262 -5.47 -1.58 19.96
N VAL A 263 -5.28 -2.87 20.24
CA VAL A 263 -5.83 -3.53 21.42
C VAL A 263 -5.03 -3.08 22.64
N GLY A 264 -5.69 -2.41 23.58
CA GLY A 264 -5.09 -1.96 24.84
C GLY A 264 -4.99 -3.05 25.91
N ASP A 265 -4.18 -2.82 26.94
CA ASP A 265 -3.83 -3.84 27.95
C ASP A 265 -4.98 -4.26 28.88
N ASN A 266 -6.13 -3.56 28.88
CA ASN A 266 -7.24 -3.76 29.84
C ASN A 266 -8.64 -3.72 29.22
N VAL A 267 -8.79 -4.15 27.97
CA VAL A 267 -10.10 -4.10 27.26
C VAL A 267 -10.89 -5.42 27.33
N GLY A 268 -10.50 -6.33 28.23
CA GLY A 268 -11.11 -7.66 28.41
C GLY A 268 -10.65 -8.71 27.39
N GLU A 269 -9.76 -8.35 26.46
CA GLU A 269 -9.17 -9.28 25.50
C GLU A 269 -8.11 -10.18 26.16
N PRO A 270 -7.82 -11.37 25.61
CA PRO A 270 -6.70 -12.19 26.07
C PRO A 270 -5.39 -11.40 26.03
N ALA A 271 -4.58 -11.50 27.09
CA ALA A 271 -3.39 -10.66 27.27
C ALA A 271 -2.39 -10.71 26.10
N TRP A 272 -2.30 -11.83 25.37
CA TRP A 272 -1.42 -11.99 24.22
C TRP A 272 -1.78 -11.07 23.03
N THR A 273 -3.01 -10.55 22.99
CA THR A 273 -3.50 -9.69 21.90
C THR A 273 -3.12 -8.22 22.09
N ALA A 274 -2.59 -7.84 23.25
CA ALA A 274 -2.17 -6.48 23.55
C ALA A 274 -1.17 -5.95 22.49
N GLY A 275 -1.42 -4.75 21.98
CA GLY A 275 -0.65 -4.17 20.86
C GLY A 275 -1.00 -4.73 19.48
N GLY A 276 -1.86 -5.75 19.38
CA GLY A 276 -2.43 -6.24 18.13
C GLY A 276 -3.55 -5.34 17.59
N SER A 277 -4.13 -5.75 16.46
CA SER A 277 -5.29 -5.09 15.86
C SER A 277 -6.19 -6.12 15.17
N TYR A 278 -7.44 -5.75 14.90
CA TYR A 278 -8.39 -6.57 14.16
C TYR A 278 -8.41 -6.16 12.69
N GLN A 279 -8.13 -7.11 11.79
CA GLN A 279 -8.14 -6.86 10.35
C GLN A 279 -9.43 -7.40 9.70
N ALA A 280 -10.09 -6.55 8.90
CA ALA A 280 -11.20 -6.96 8.05
C ALA A 280 -10.78 -6.81 6.57
N ALA A 281 -10.79 -7.92 5.83
CA ALA A 281 -10.52 -7.93 4.39
C ALA A 281 -11.82 -8.16 3.61
N ARG A 282 -12.07 -7.30 2.62
CA ARG A 282 -13.25 -7.38 1.74
C ARG A 282 -12.77 -7.22 0.29
N ILE A 283 -13.17 -8.15 -0.57
CA ILE A 283 -12.92 -8.06 -2.01
C ILE A 283 -14.17 -7.46 -2.63
N ILE A 284 -14.10 -6.21 -3.06
CA ILE A 284 -15.24 -5.51 -3.66
C ILE A 284 -15.01 -5.31 -5.14
N ARG A 285 -15.93 -5.87 -5.94
CA ARG A 285 -15.96 -5.65 -7.38
C ARG A 285 -16.65 -4.34 -7.69
N PHE A 286 -15.95 -3.46 -8.42
CA PHE A 286 -16.58 -2.31 -9.05
C PHE A 286 -17.15 -2.68 -10.42
N ARG A 287 -18.31 -2.11 -10.76
CA ARG A 287 -18.94 -2.21 -12.08
C ARG A 287 -18.54 -0.98 -12.90
N VAL A 288 -17.29 -0.98 -13.37
CA VAL A 288 -16.64 0.21 -13.95
C VAL A 288 -17.32 0.69 -15.23
N GLU A 289 -17.87 -0.20 -16.05
CA GLU A 289 -18.52 0.15 -17.30
C GLU A 289 -19.82 0.95 -17.06
N PHE A 290 -20.54 0.61 -15.99
CA PHE A 290 -21.71 1.36 -15.57
C PHE A 290 -21.29 2.69 -14.93
N TRP A 291 -20.27 2.65 -14.08
CA TRP A 291 -19.74 3.83 -13.41
C TRP A 291 -19.27 4.91 -14.40
N ASP A 292 -18.50 4.53 -15.42
CA ASP A 292 -17.94 5.45 -16.39
C ASP A 292 -19.00 6.14 -17.27
N ARG A 293 -20.23 5.60 -17.28
CA ARG A 293 -21.40 6.19 -17.96
C ARG A 293 -22.33 6.95 -17.01
N THR A 294 -22.06 6.90 -15.72
CA THR A 294 -22.82 7.65 -14.70
C THR A 294 -22.42 9.13 -14.77
N PRO A 295 -23.35 10.08 -14.84
CA PRO A 295 -23.05 11.52 -14.87
C PRO A 295 -22.14 11.94 -13.72
N LEU A 296 -21.21 12.87 -13.96
CA LEU A 296 -20.25 13.33 -12.94
C LEU A 296 -20.95 13.80 -11.65
N GLN A 297 -22.02 14.60 -11.78
CA GLN A 297 -22.81 15.06 -10.64
C GLN A 297 -23.35 13.90 -9.79
N GLU A 298 -23.81 12.82 -10.44
CA GLU A 298 -24.29 11.64 -9.73
C GLU A 298 -23.15 10.88 -9.05
N GLN A 299 -21.98 10.75 -9.71
CA GLN A 299 -20.79 10.17 -9.09
C GLN A 299 -20.37 10.94 -7.82
N GLU A 300 -20.28 12.26 -7.92
CA GLU A 300 -19.90 13.14 -6.81
C GLU A 300 -20.94 13.13 -5.69
N THR A 301 -22.22 13.02 -6.04
CA THR A 301 -23.33 12.86 -5.06
C THR A 301 -23.24 11.52 -4.33
N ILE A 302 -22.87 10.43 -5.01
CA ILE A 302 -22.69 9.10 -4.41
C ILE A 302 -21.54 9.12 -3.39
N PHE A 303 -20.43 9.81 -3.70
CA PHE A 303 -19.28 9.95 -2.79
C PHE A 303 -19.46 11.06 -1.74
N GLY A 304 -20.30 12.05 -2.00
CA GLY A 304 -20.43 13.27 -1.19
C GLY A 304 -19.22 14.21 -1.29
N ARG A 305 -18.41 14.07 -2.35
CA ARG A 305 -17.20 14.86 -2.60
C ARG A 305 -17.05 15.16 -4.09
N GLU A 306 -16.39 16.26 -4.41
CA GLU A 306 -15.93 16.57 -5.76
C GLU A 306 -14.84 15.59 -6.19
N LYS A 307 -14.91 15.11 -7.43
CA LYS A 307 -14.06 14.02 -7.91
C LYS A 307 -12.58 14.40 -7.99
N HIS A 308 -12.29 15.61 -8.48
CA HIS A 308 -10.93 16.06 -8.74
C HIS A 308 -10.24 16.67 -7.52
N SER A 309 -10.92 17.58 -6.83
CA SER A 309 -10.38 18.25 -5.65
C SER A 309 -10.36 17.30 -4.45
N GLY A 310 -11.34 16.40 -4.36
CA GLY A 310 -11.64 15.62 -3.18
C GLY A 310 -12.35 16.43 -2.09
N ALA A 311 -12.71 17.69 -2.34
CA ALA A 311 -13.41 18.53 -1.37
C ALA A 311 -14.81 17.97 -1.09
N PRO A 312 -15.35 18.10 0.14
CA PRO A 312 -16.77 17.90 0.37
C PRO A 312 -17.61 18.76 -0.58
N LEU A 313 -18.79 18.28 -1.00
CA LEU A 313 -19.66 19.06 -1.88
C LEU A 313 -19.97 20.44 -1.28
N GLY A 314 -19.74 21.50 -2.07
CA GLY A 314 -19.92 22.88 -1.63
C GLY A 314 -18.72 23.50 -0.89
N MET A 315 -17.62 22.77 -0.75
CA MET A 315 -16.37 23.24 -0.13
C MET A 315 -15.24 23.33 -1.15
N LYS A 316 -14.04 23.80 -0.74
CA LYS A 316 -12.95 24.14 -1.69
C LYS A 316 -11.77 23.19 -1.62
N HIS A 317 -11.43 22.69 -0.44
CA HIS A 317 -10.23 21.89 -0.23
C HIS A 317 -10.59 20.48 0.25
N GLU A 318 -9.73 19.52 -0.10
CA GLU A 318 -9.88 18.11 0.25
C GLU A 318 -10.16 17.89 1.76
N HIS A 319 -9.42 18.59 2.60
CA HIS A 319 -9.46 18.45 4.06
C HIS A 319 -10.41 19.45 4.74
N ASP A 320 -11.23 20.18 3.99
CA ASP A 320 -12.31 20.96 4.60
C ASP A 320 -13.24 20.01 5.37
N GLU A 321 -13.65 20.39 6.59
CA GLU A 321 -14.53 19.59 7.43
C GLU A 321 -15.99 19.99 7.24
N PRO A 322 -16.84 19.11 6.69
CA PRO A 322 -18.24 19.43 6.49
C PRO A 322 -19.01 19.45 7.82
N ASP A 323 -19.80 20.50 8.02
CA ASP A 323 -20.70 20.61 9.17
C ASP A 323 -22.00 19.86 8.91
N TYR A 324 -21.98 18.59 9.30
CA TYR A 324 -23.15 17.73 9.17
C TYR A 324 -24.30 18.06 10.12
N ALA A 325 -24.06 18.83 11.20
CA ALA A 325 -25.15 19.20 12.10
C ALA A 325 -26.16 20.11 11.40
N ASN A 326 -25.67 20.90 10.43
CA ASN A 326 -26.46 21.79 9.60
C ASN A 326 -26.99 21.14 8.30
N ASP A 327 -26.74 19.85 8.08
CA ASP A 327 -27.36 19.04 7.01
C ASP A 327 -27.92 17.70 7.56
N PRO A 328 -28.89 17.74 8.50
CA PRO A 328 -29.37 16.54 9.19
C PRO A 328 -30.06 15.54 8.23
N ASP A 329 -30.62 16.06 7.12
CA ASP A 329 -31.29 15.25 6.10
C ASP A 329 -30.33 14.70 5.03
N GLY A 330 -29.08 15.20 4.96
CA GLY A 330 -28.10 14.84 3.93
C GLY A 330 -28.49 15.33 2.54
N LYS A 331 -29.05 16.55 2.46
CA LYS A 331 -29.47 17.19 1.21
C LYS A 331 -28.28 17.71 0.41
N VAL A 332 -27.20 18.11 1.07
CA VAL A 332 -25.99 18.67 0.46
C VAL A 332 -24.89 17.61 0.42
N ILE A 333 -24.62 16.98 1.57
CA ILE A 333 -23.70 15.85 1.66
C ILE A 333 -24.52 14.68 2.12
N ARG A 334 -24.91 13.83 1.16
CA ARG A 334 -25.71 12.66 1.47
C ARG A 334 -24.99 11.82 2.50
N TRP A 335 -25.61 11.68 3.67
CA TRP A 335 -25.23 10.62 4.59
C TRP A 335 -25.22 9.33 3.78
N MET A 336 -24.22 8.48 3.98
CA MET A 336 -24.34 7.06 3.62
C MET A 336 -25.41 6.44 4.52
N ARG A 337 -26.67 6.77 4.22
CA ARG A 337 -27.88 6.23 4.80
C ARG A 337 -27.94 4.81 4.25
N THR A 338 -27.50 3.86 5.08
CA THR A 338 -27.62 2.41 4.85
C THR A 338 -26.87 1.82 3.64
N SER A 339 -25.61 2.20 3.44
CA SER A 339 -24.65 1.39 2.66
C SER A 339 -23.20 1.59 3.16
N GLY A 340 -22.93 1.09 4.36
CA GLY A 340 -21.70 0.39 4.75
C GLY A 340 -20.30 1.03 4.74
N TRP A 341 -20.02 2.10 3.99
CA TRP A 341 -18.61 2.38 3.62
C TRP A 341 -17.86 3.37 4.52
N LEU A 342 -18.51 4.38 5.12
CA LEU A 342 -17.83 5.36 5.99
C LEU A 342 -18.23 5.29 7.47
N THR A 343 -19.28 4.55 7.81
CA THR A 343 -19.95 4.66 9.12
C THR A 343 -19.17 4.01 10.27
N LEU A 344 -18.27 3.07 9.99
CA LEU A 344 -17.53 2.34 11.02
C LEU A 344 -16.41 3.19 11.66
N ALA A 345 -15.76 4.06 10.90
CA ALA A 345 -14.65 4.88 11.40
C ALA A 345 -15.12 6.04 12.31
N ARG A 346 -16.29 6.64 12.04
CA ARG A 346 -16.74 7.86 12.74
C ARG A 346 -17.54 7.63 14.02
N ARG A 347 -18.24 6.50 14.19
CA ARG A 347 -19.01 6.25 15.43
C ARG A 347 -18.14 6.03 16.66
N LYS A 348 -16.90 5.54 16.51
CA LYS A 348 -15.95 5.40 17.64
C LYS A 348 -15.25 6.72 18.02
N ALA A 349 -15.11 7.66 17.09
CA ALA A 349 -14.45 8.95 17.36
C ALA A 349 -15.35 9.96 18.07
N LYS A 350 -16.68 9.88 17.91
CA LYS A 350 -17.66 10.81 18.51
C LYS A 350 -18.36 10.30 19.79
N ALA A 351 -18.01 9.11 20.28
CA ALA A 351 -18.56 8.54 21.52
C ALA A 351 -17.67 8.81 22.77
N THR A 352 -16.88 9.88 22.74
CA THR A 352 -16.24 10.48 23.92
C THR A 352 -16.39 11.98 23.83
#